data_AF-G3TF56-F1
#
_entry.id   AF-G3TF56-F1
#
_cell.length_a   1.000
_cell.length_b   1.000
_cell.length_c   1.000
_cell.angle_alpha   90.00
_cell.angle_beta   90.00
_cell.angle_gamma   90.00
#
_symmetry.space_group_name_H-M   'P 1'
#
loop_
_entity.id
_entity.type
_entity.pdbx_description
1 polymer ?
#
loop_
_entity_poly.entity_id
_entity_poly.type
_entity_poly.pdbx_seq_one_letter_code
_entity_poly.pdbx_strand_id
1 'polypeptide(L)'
;QNLIMAPTGRKGTGRPGRRVVKDQDREASGTEDKKDLSGSELDGKEEGKSPVTDKDGRKRPSAGSVEEELGAEVQDMLERFKADIQKTLIAKRRRFEMNTNASVKSSNEKIEHVWKTQKEQWQKLTHEYSQQFLALFQQWDIDMKKAEEREVKLTVMIQQQQRILQQTRILQNQTLKAAKTLYEQFVKNVEDMEKNHEDILTQAQSELRKDMASLQNKILVESQWQEMAIVRKTLRSLFF
;
A
#
# COMPACT_ATOMS: atom_id res chain seq x y z
N GLN A 1 -21.03 -0.03 38.82
CA GLN A 1 -19.61 -0.43 38.84
C GLN A 1 -18.93 0.31 37.70
N ASN A 2 -18.06 1.26 38.05
CA ASN A 2 -17.36 2.14 37.11
C ASN A 2 -16.10 1.44 36.61
N LEU A 3 -15.88 1.40 35.29
CA LEU A 3 -14.56 1.15 34.72
C LEU A 3 -14.16 2.33 33.85
N ILE A 4 -13.01 2.86 34.24
CA ILE A 4 -12.41 4.14 33.89
C ILE A 4 -11.76 4.00 32.50
N MET A 5 -12.18 4.85 31.56
CA MET A 5 -11.46 5.10 30.32
C MET A 5 -10.26 6.01 30.58
N ALA A 6 -9.08 5.64 30.10
CA ALA A 6 -7.92 6.52 29.98
C ALA A 6 -7.96 7.27 28.63
N PRO A 7 -7.71 8.59 28.58
CA PRO A 7 -7.52 9.30 27.32
C PRO A 7 -6.03 9.53 27.06
N THR A 8 -5.55 9.12 25.89
CA THR A 8 -4.21 9.50 25.41
C THR A 8 -4.35 10.52 24.29
N GLY A 9 -4.24 11.79 24.66
CA GLY A 9 -4.03 12.87 23.70
C GLY A 9 -2.54 13.08 23.45
N ARG A 10 -2.14 13.25 22.19
CA ARG A 10 -1.10 14.21 21.83
C ARG A 10 -1.27 14.74 20.40
N LYS A 11 -1.38 16.07 20.33
CA LYS A 11 -1.36 16.95 19.16
C LYS A 11 0.00 16.94 18.47
N GLY A 12 0.02 17.29 17.18
CA GLY A 12 1.20 17.82 16.48
C GLY A 12 1.17 17.57 14.97
N THR A 13 0.44 18.35 14.17
CA THR A 13 0.95 19.48 13.35
C THR A 13 1.41 19.10 11.93
N GLY A 14 0.76 19.71 10.92
CA GLY A 14 1.47 20.19 9.73
C GLY A 14 1.20 19.48 8.39
N ARG A 15 0.24 20.00 7.62
CA ARG A 15 0.33 20.10 6.15
C ARG A 15 0.35 21.61 5.85
N PRO A 16 1.13 22.15 4.89
CA PRO A 16 0.81 22.00 3.46
C PRO A 16 2.05 21.98 2.54
N GLY A 17 1.86 21.72 1.23
CA GLY A 17 2.83 22.16 0.21
C GLY A 17 3.04 21.23 -0.97
N ARG A 18 2.25 21.43 -2.02
CA ARG A 18 2.45 20.89 -3.38
C ARG A 18 3.49 21.76 -4.10
N ARG A 19 4.49 21.18 -4.77
CA ARG A 19 5.11 21.75 -5.98
C ARG A 19 5.38 20.64 -6.99
N VAL A 20 4.76 20.79 -8.15
CA VAL A 20 5.11 20.18 -9.43
C VAL A 20 6.00 21.19 -10.13
N VAL A 21 7.19 20.82 -10.57
CA VAL A 21 7.83 21.34 -11.80
C VAL A 21 8.69 20.24 -12.40
N LYS A 22 8.54 20.10 -13.71
CA LYS A 22 9.20 19.23 -14.69
C LYS A 22 10.33 20.07 -15.34
N ASP A 23 11.45 19.46 -15.72
CA ASP A 23 12.35 19.80 -16.85
C ASP A 23 13.68 19.04 -16.65
N GLN A 24 14.01 18.06 -17.50
CA GLN A 24 14.71 18.18 -18.79
C GLN A 24 16.22 18.48 -18.67
N ASP A 25 16.98 17.50 -19.17
CA ASP A 25 18.26 17.54 -19.88
C ASP A 25 19.50 18.18 -19.22
N ARG A 26 20.52 17.33 -19.00
CA ARG A 26 21.92 17.72 -19.18
C ARG A 26 22.84 16.51 -19.41
N GLU A 27 23.17 16.32 -20.69
CA GLU A 27 24.34 15.56 -21.14
C GLU A 27 25.66 16.27 -20.81
N ALA A 28 26.67 15.42 -20.59
CA ALA A 28 28.07 15.48 -21.06
C ALA A 28 28.95 16.74 -20.86
N SER A 29 30.03 16.56 -20.08
CA SER A 29 31.45 16.87 -20.39
C SER A 29 32.27 16.45 -19.16
N GLY A 30 33.49 15.90 -19.16
CA GLY A 30 34.59 15.67 -20.11
C GLY A 30 35.58 14.75 -19.34
N THR A 31 36.63 14.14 -19.88
CA THR A 31 37.53 14.56 -20.96
C THR A 31 38.33 13.31 -21.36
N GLU A 32 38.31 12.96 -22.64
CA GLU A 32 39.40 12.22 -23.27
C GLU A 32 40.42 13.24 -23.76
N ASP A 33 41.70 13.02 -23.45
CA ASP A 33 42.81 13.61 -24.19
C ASP A 33 43.85 12.52 -24.47
N LYS A 34 43.93 12.13 -25.74
CA LYS A 34 45.11 11.50 -26.33
C LYS A 34 46.02 12.61 -26.83
N LYS A 35 47.32 12.54 -26.56
CA LYS A 35 48.32 13.20 -27.38
C LYS A 35 49.63 12.43 -27.44
N ASP A 36 49.96 12.08 -28.69
CA ASP A 36 51.14 11.38 -29.16
C ASP A 36 52.43 12.22 -29.07
N LEU A 37 53.56 11.55 -28.85
CA LEU A 37 54.94 11.95 -29.18
C LEU A 37 55.69 10.60 -29.43
N SER A 38 56.03 10.12 -30.63
CA SER A 38 56.80 10.63 -31.78
C SER A 38 58.31 10.83 -31.53
N GLY A 39 59.11 10.00 -32.23
CA GLY A 39 60.53 10.20 -32.58
C GLY A 39 61.53 9.28 -31.87
N SER A 40 62.51 8.62 -32.50
CA SER A 40 62.92 8.50 -33.91
C SER A 40 64.03 7.43 -34.00
N GLU A 41 63.97 6.54 -35.00
CA GLU A 41 65.16 5.98 -35.65
C GLU A 41 65.09 6.43 -37.11
N LEU A 42 66.18 7.01 -37.64
CA LEU A 42 66.89 6.53 -38.83
C LEU A 42 67.90 7.56 -39.36
N ASP A 43 69.10 7.03 -39.58
CA ASP A 43 69.94 7.21 -40.77
C ASP A 43 70.64 8.56 -41.00
N GLY A 44 71.93 8.57 -40.69
CA GLY A 44 72.90 9.55 -41.18
C GLY A 44 73.82 8.87 -42.19
N LYS A 45 73.72 9.28 -43.46
CA LYS A 45 74.61 8.89 -44.54
C LYS A 45 75.32 10.14 -45.05
N GLU A 46 76.64 10.22 -44.89
CA GLU A 46 77.47 11.08 -45.74
C GLU A 46 78.74 10.35 -46.16
N GLU A 47 78.92 10.32 -47.47
CA GLU A 47 80.02 9.71 -48.21
C GLU A 47 81.27 10.60 -48.16
N GLY A 48 82.42 10.02 -47.85
CA GLY A 48 83.75 10.59 -48.11
C GLY A 48 84.49 9.74 -49.13
N LYS A 49 84.71 10.29 -50.33
CA LYS A 49 85.50 9.71 -51.43
C LYS A 49 87.02 9.75 -51.17
N SER A 50 87.66 8.57 -51.29
CA SER A 50 88.94 8.24 -52.02
C SER A 50 90.22 9.07 -51.75
N PRO A 51 91.44 8.69 -52.23
CA PRO A 51 91.87 7.51 -53.01
C PRO A 51 93.27 6.91 -52.62
N VAL A 52 93.63 5.73 -53.19
CA VAL A 52 94.95 5.40 -53.82
C VAL A 52 96.20 5.37 -52.89
N THR A 53 97.23 4.50 -52.95
CA THR A 53 97.98 3.69 -53.93
C THR A 53 98.70 2.60 -53.10
N ASP A 54 98.76 1.34 -53.52
CA ASP A 54 99.73 0.75 -54.47
C ASP A 54 101.12 0.40 -53.85
N LYS A 55 101.32 -0.92 -53.74
CA LYS A 55 102.53 -1.70 -54.06
C LYS A 55 103.73 -1.85 -53.12
N ASP A 56 104.03 -3.14 -53.01
CA ASP A 56 105.32 -3.83 -53.05
C ASP A 56 106.27 -3.76 -51.86
N GLY A 57 106.52 -4.94 -51.29
CA GLY A 57 107.45 -5.06 -50.18
C GLY A 57 107.77 -6.47 -49.69
N ARG A 58 108.10 -7.39 -50.62
CA ARG A 58 108.87 -8.63 -50.38
C ARG A 58 108.19 -9.78 -49.65
N LYS A 59 107.77 -10.76 -50.46
CA LYS A 59 107.85 -12.19 -50.11
C LYS A 59 109.30 -12.55 -49.76
N ARG A 60 109.51 -13.02 -48.52
CA ARG A 60 110.64 -13.87 -48.14
C ARG A 60 110.05 -15.20 -47.64
N PRO A 61 110.51 -16.36 -48.14
CA PRO A 61 109.81 -17.62 -47.97
C PRO A 61 110.07 -18.15 -46.56
N SER A 62 109.03 -18.44 -45.79
CA SER A 62 109.18 -19.23 -44.58
C SER A 62 107.91 -20.03 -44.33
N ALA A 63 108.06 -21.35 -44.45
CA ALA A 63 107.19 -22.40 -43.93
C ALA A 63 105.68 -22.21 -44.15
N GLY A 64 105.24 -22.44 -45.40
CA GLY A 64 103.88 -22.94 -45.60
C GLY A 64 103.75 -24.30 -44.91
N SER A 65 102.79 -24.39 -44.00
CA SER A 65 101.80 -25.47 -43.88
C SER A 65 101.17 -25.58 -42.48
N VAL A 66 101.59 -24.79 -41.47
CA VAL A 66 101.17 -25.01 -40.07
C VAL A 66 100.38 -23.83 -39.46
N GLU A 67 100.74 -22.57 -39.73
CA GLU A 67 100.05 -21.40 -39.12
C GLU A 67 98.67 -21.11 -39.73
N GLU A 68 98.48 -21.37 -41.03
CA GLU A 68 97.20 -21.19 -41.74
C GLU A 68 96.19 -22.31 -41.41
N GLU A 69 96.71 -23.52 -41.13
CA GLU A 69 95.94 -24.69 -40.67
C GLU A 69 95.47 -24.51 -39.21
N LEU A 70 96.35 -24.03 -38.32
CA LEU A 70 95.99 -23.66 -36.93
C LEU A 70 94.98 -22.51 -36.88
N GLY A 71 95.08 -21.51 -37.76
CA GLY A 71 94.12 -20.41 -37.86
C GLY A 71 92.73 -20.86 -38.32
N ALA A 72 92.66 -21.79 -39.29
CA ALA A 72 91.42 -22.38 -39.75
C ALA A 72 90.75 -23.25 -38.67
N GLU A 73 91.52 -23.99 -37.89
CA GLU A 73 91.02 -24.84 -36.79
C GLU A 73 90.47 -23.99 -35.62
N VAL A 74 91.14 -22.89 -35.26
CA VAL A 74 90.63 -21.93 -34.26
C VAL A 74 89.34 -21.25 -34.75
N GLN A 75 89.24 -20.94 -36.04
CA GLN A 75 88.03 -20.36 -36.64
C GLN A 75 86.86 -21.36 -36.66
N ASP A 76 87.10 -22.63 -36.98
CA ASP A 76 86.10 -23.70 -36.92
C ASP A 76 85.62 -23.94 -35.47
N MET A 77 86.54 -23.95 -34.50
CA MET A 77 86.16 -24.02 -33.08
C MET A 77 85.29 -22.83 -32.64
N LEU A 78 85.58 -21.61 -33.14
CA LEU A 78 84.79 -20.41 -32.83
C LEU A 78 83.40 -20.46 -33.49
N GLU A 79 83.31 -20.92 -34.74
CA GLU A 79 82.04 -21.17 -35.45
C GLU A 79 81.17 -22.18 -34.69
N ARG A 80 81.76 -23.30 -34.24
CA ARG A 80 81.07 -24.31 -33.42
C ARG A 80 80.60 -23.74 -32.07
N PHE A 81 81.46 -22.96 -31.40
CA PHE A 81 81.10 -22.31 -30.15
C PHE A 81 79.95 -21.30 -30.32
N LYS A 82 79.97 -20.51 -31.39
CA LYS A 82 78.87 -19.58 -31.76
C LYS A 82 77.57 -20.35 -32.01
N ALA A 83 77.63 -21.47 -32.74
CA ALA A 83 76.48 -22.32 -33.00
C ALA A 83 75.90 -22.91 -31.70
N ASP A 84 76.75 -23.36 -30.77
CA ASP A 84 76.32 -23.90 -29.47
C ASP A 84 75.70 -22.83 -28.57
N ILE A 85 76.25 -21.61 -28.55
CA ILE A 85 75.64 -20.46 -27.87
C ILE A 85 74.25 -20.19 -28.46
N GLN A 86 74.13 -20.11 -29.79
CA GLN A 86 72.87 -19.82 -30.46
C GLN A 86 71.82 -20.90 -30.19
N LYS A 87 72.21 -22.18 -30.25
CA LYS A 87 71.35 -23.33 -29.90
C LYS A 87 70.89 -23.27 -28.44
N THR A 88 71.80 -22.95 -27.52
CA THR A 88 71.49 -22.79 -26.09
C THR A 88 70.54 -21.62 -25.85
N LEU A 89 70.73 -20.50 -26.55
CA LEU A 89 69.84 -19.32 -26.48
C LEU A 89 68.43 -19.66 -26.97
N ILE A 90 68.31 -20.36 -28.11
CA ILE A 90 67.02 -20.82 -28.64
C ILE A 90 66.34 -21.78 -27.67
N ALA A 91 67.07 -22.73 -27.10
CA ALA A 91 66.53 -23.67 -26.12
C ALA A 91 66.04 -22.96 -24.84
N LYS A 92 66.80 -22.00 -24.32
CA LYS A 92 66.39 -21.17 -23.17
C LYS A 92 65.13 -20.35 -23.50
N ARG A 93 65.07 -19.73 -24.68
CA ARG A 93 63.88 -18.99 -25.12
C ARG A 93 62.65 -19.90 -25.17
N ARG A 94 62.75 -21.05 -25.83
CA ARG A 94 61.63 -22.03 -25.89
C ARG A 94 61.18 -22.47 -24.51
N ARG A 95 62.12 -22.78 -23.61
CA ARG A 95 61.78 -23.19 -22.24
C ARG A 95 61.09 -22.06 -21.47
N PHE A 96 61.55 -20.81 -21.65
CA PHE A 96 60.93 -19.64 -21.04
C PHE A 96 59.52 -19.40 -21.57
N GLU A 97 59.32 -19.42 -22.89
CA GLU A 97 57.99 -19.30 -23.52
C GLU A 97 57.03 -20.38 -23.01
N MET A 98 57.48 -21.65 -22.97
CA MET A 98 56.65 -22.76 -22.51
C MET A 98 56.26 -22.62 -21.03
N ASN A 99 57.20 -22.18 -20.17
CA ASN A 99 56.93 -21.95 -18.75
C ASN A 99 55.97 -20.77 -18.55
N THR A 100 56.19 -19.64 -19.24
CA THR A 100 55.31 -18.47 -19.17
C THR A 100 53.91 -18.81 -19.65
N ASN A 101 53.78 -19.52 -20.77
CA ASN A 101 52.48 -19.95 -21.29
C ASN A 101 51.74 -20.87 -20.31
N ALA A 102 52.43 -21.84 -19.70
CA ALA A 102 51.84 -22.70 -18.69
C ALA A 102 51.38 -21.91 -17.45
N SER A 103 52.19 -20.94 -17.00
CA SER A 103 51.87 -20.11 -15.85
C SER A 103 50.69 -19.17 -16.12
N VAL A 104 50.63 -18.55 -17.30
CA VAL A 104 49.49 -17.71 -17.73
C VAL A 104 48.23 -18.55 -17.83
N LYS A 105 48.30 -19.73 -18.44
CA LYS A 105 47.14 -20.64 -18.55
C LYS A 105 46.61 -21.04 -17.17
N SER A 106 47.49 -21.46 -16.26
CA SER A 106 47.11 -21.82 -14.89
C SER A 106 46.51 -20.62 -14.13
N SER A 107 47.07 -19.42 -14.29
CA SER A 107 46.51 -18.21 -13.67
C SER A 107 45.12 -17.90 -14.22
N ASN A 108 44.92 -18.03 -15.53
CA ASN A 108 43.63 -17.76 -16.16
C ASN A 108 42.56 -18.77 -15.69
N GLU A 109 42.90 -20.05 -15.60
CA GLU A 109 42.02 -21.10 -15.05
C GLU A 109 41.60 -20.80 -13.60
N LYS A 110 42.51 -20.28 -12.77
CA LYS A 110 42.17 -19.87 -11.39
C LYS A 110 41.23 -18.66 -11.35
N ILE A 111 41.44 -17.67 -12.21
CA ILE A 111 40.57 -16.48 -12.31
C ILE A 111 39.16 -16.90 -12.75
N GLU A 112 39.06 -17.72 -13.79
CA GLU A 112 37.79 -18.27 -14.27
C GLU A 112 37.06 -19.07 -13.20
N HIS A 113 37.79 -19.90 -12.46
CA HIS A 113 37.21 -20.66 -11.35
C HIS A 113 36.64 -19.75 -10.27
N VAL A 114 37.39 -18.74 -9.81
CA VAL A 114 36.92 -17.78 -8.79
C VAL A 114 35.69 -17.03 -9.30
N TRP A 115 35.72 -16.56 -10.54
CA TRP A 115 34.60 -15.86 -11.17
C TRP A 115 33.34 -16.73 -11.23
N LYS A 116 33.49 -17.98 -11.67
CA LYS A 116 32.38 -18.94 -11.74
C LYS A 116 31.79 -19.23 -10.35
N THR A 117 32.63 -19.50 -9.36
CA THR A 117 32.18 -19.73 -7.98
C THR A 117 31.41 -18.53 -7.44
N GLN A 118 31.90 -17.31 -7.67
CA GLN A 118 31.22 -16.09 -7.20
C GLN A 118 29.86 -15.91 -7.88
N LYS A 119 29.78 -16.16 -9.19
CA LYS A 119 28.53 -16.10 -9.95
C LYS A 119 27.51 -17.12 -9.43
N GLU A 120 27.94 -18.35 -9.17
CA GLU A 120 27.08 -19.41 -8.62
C GLU A 120 26.56 -19.06 -7.23
N GLN A 121 27.40 -18.47 -6.36
CA GLN A 121 26.96 -18.01 -5.04
C GLN A 121 25.90 -16.89 -5.13
N TRP A 122 26.11 -15.90 -6.01
CA TRP A 122 25.12 -14.85 -6.23
C TRP A 122 23.80 -15.37 -6.78
N GLN A 123 23.85 -16.30 -7.74
CA GLN A 123 22.66 -16.93 -8.28
C GLN A 123 21.89 -17.72 -7.22
N LYS A 124 22.61 -18.48 -6.38
CA LYS A 124 22.02 -19.22 -5.26
C LYS A 124 21.33 -18.29 -4.27
N LEU A 125 22.01 -17.25 -3.83
CA LEU A 125 21.44 -16.26 -2.90
C LEU A 125 20.18 -15.60 -3.49
N THR A 126 20.25 -15.19 -4.75
CA THR A 126 19.11 -14.56 -5.44
C THR A 126 17.94 -15.51 -5.54
N HIS A 127 18.20 -16.79 -5.85
CA HIS A 127 17.16 -17.82 -5.94
C HIS A 127 16.49 -18.07 -4.59
N GLU A 128 17.27 -18.22 -3.52
CA GLU A 128 16.76 -18.45 -2.16
C GLU A 128 15.85 -17.31 -1.70
N TYR A 129 16.27 -16.05 -1.88
CA TYR A 129 15.43 -14.91 -1.53
C TYR A 129 14.21 -14.79 -2.44
N SER A 130 14.35 -15.05 -3.75
CA SER A 130 13.21 -15.03 -4.67
C SER A 130 12.14 -16.04 -4.27
N GLN A 131 12.53 -17.24 -3.82
CA GLN A 131 11.59 -18.23 -3.29
C GLN A 131 10.90 -17.76 -2.02
N GLN A 132 11.63 -17.13 -1.09
CA GLN A 132 11.02 -16.57 0.12
C GLN A 132 10.01 -15.47 -0.20
N PHE A 133 10.35 -14.54 -1.10
CA PHE A 133 9.42 -13.50 -1.55
C PHE A 133 8.20 -14.09 -2.25
N LEU A 134 8.39 -15.11 -3.10
CA LEU A 134 7.28 -15.78 -3.78
C LEU A 134 6.31 -16.40 -2.77
N ALA A 135 6.81 -17.08 -1.73
CA ALA A 135 5.98 -17.66 -0.69
C ALA A 135 5.19 -16.58 0.09
N LEU A 136 5.83 -15.46 0.40
CA LEU A 136 5.16 -14.33 1.05
C LEU A 136 4.05 -13.73 0.17
N PHE A 137 4.29 -13.55 -1.13
CA PHE A 137 3.27 -13.03 -2.05
C PHE A 137 2.11 -13.99 -2.25
N GLN A 138 2.36 -15.29 -2.31
CA GLN A 138 1.30 -16.30 -2.36
C GLN A 138 0.44 -16.28 -1.10
N GLN A 139 1.07 -16.19 0.07
CA GLN A 139 0.35 -16.08 1.34
C GLN A 139 -0.49 -14.80 1.41
N TRP A 140 0.08 -13.67 0.98
CA TRP A 140 -0.65 -12.40 0.92
C TRP A 140 -1.86 -12.49 -0.03
N ASP A 141 -1.72 -13.08 -1.22
CA ASP A 141 -2.85 -13.26 -2.13
C ASP A 141 -3.99 -14.10 -1.51
N ILE A 142 -3.63 -15.17 -0.79
CA ILE A 142 -4.61 -15.97 -0.02
C ILE A 142 -5.31 -15.14 1.04
N ASP A 143 -4.55 -14.33 1.80
CA ASP A 143 -5.12 -13.53 2.88
C ASP A 143 -5.99 -12.38 2.35
N MET A 144 -5.65 -11.79 1.20
CA MET A 144 -6.50 -10.82 0.50
C MET A 144 -7.84 -11.44 0.09
N LYS A 145 -7.83 -12.64 -0.51
CA LYS A 145 -9.05 -13.37 -0.89
C LYS A 145 -9.93 -13.67 0.34
N LYS A 146 -9.33 -14.12 1.45
CA LYS A 146 -10.06 -14.33 2.71
C LYS A 146 -10.64 -13.03 3.28
N ALA A 147 -9.93 -11.91 3.15
CA ALA A 147 -10.42 -10.62 3.59
C ALA A 147 -11.65 -10.19 2.78
N GLU A 148 -11.60 -10.37 1.46
CA GLU A 148 -12.72 -10.11 0.55
C GLU A 148 -13.96 -10.98 0.89
N GLU A 149 -13.78 -12.28 1.10
CA GLU A 149 -14.88 -13.18 1.52
C GLU A 149 -15.55 -12.70 2.83
N ARG A 150 -14.75 -12.25 3.79
CA ARG A 150 -15.25 -11.71 5.07
C ARG A 150 -16.01 -10.40 4.87
N GLU A 151 -15.53 -9.52 3.99
CA GLU A 151 -16.18 -8.26 3.65
C GLU A 151 -17.54 -8.48 3.00
N VAL A 152 -17.64 -9.42 2.06
CA VAL A 152 -18.91 -9.80 1.42
C VAL A 152 -19.91 -10.30 2.47
N LYS A 153 -19.48 -11.17 3.38
CA LYS A 153 -20.33 -11.68 4.47
C LYS A 153 -20.81 -10.55 5.39
N LEU A 154 -19.91 -9.63 5.76
CA LEU A 154 -20.24 -8.47 6.59
C LEU A 154 -21.27 -7.57 5.89
N THR A 155 -21.09 -7.33 4.59
CA THR A 155 -22.02 -6.52 3.78
C THR A 155 -23.43 -7.12 3.79
N VAL A 156 -23.56 -8.43 3.62
CA VAL A 156 -24.86 -9.13 3.69
C VAL A 156 -25.50 -8.98 5.07
N MET A 157 -24.73 -9.13 6.15
CA MET A 157 -25.22 -8.97 7.52
C MET A 157 -25.73 -7.53 7.78
N ILE A 158 -24.98 -6.52 7.34
CA ILE A 158 -25.37 -5.11 7.48
C ILE A 158 -26.66 -4.83 6.70
N GLN A 159 -26.79 -5.33 5.47
CA GLN A 159 -28.01 -5.17 4.68
C GLN A 159 -29.22 -5.84 5.35
N GLN A 160 -29.02 -7.00 5.99
CA GLN A 160 -30.08 -7.67 6.74
C GLN A 160 -30.47 -6.88 8.00
N GLN A 161 -29.49 -6.40 8.77
CA GLN A 161 -29.76 -5.55 9.94
C GLN A 161 -30.48 -4.25 9.55
N GLN A 162 -30.08 -3.62 8.45
CA GLN A 162 -30.75 -2.42 7.94
C GLN A 162 -32.22 -2.69 7.61
N ARG A 163 -32.54 -3.84 6.99
CA ARG A 163 -33.93 -4.24 6.73
C ARG A 163 -34.73 -4.44 8.02
N ILE A 164 -34.16 -5.13 9.02
CA ILE A 164 -34.81 -5.34 10.32
C ILE A 164 -35.10 -4.00 10.99
N LEU A 165 -34.11 -3.09 11.06
CA LEU A 165 -34.29 -1.78 11.66
C LEU A 165 -35.38 -0.95 10.96
N GLN A 166 -35.43 -0.99 9.63
CA GLN A 166 -36.48 -0.32 8.87
C GLN A 166 -37.88 -0.90 9.16
N GLN A 167 -38.00 -2.22 9.22
CA GLN A 167 -39.26 -2.90 9.55
C GLN A 167 -39.72 -2.55 10.97
N THR A 168 -38.82 -2.59 11.97
CA THR A 168 -39.13 -2.20 13.35
C THR A 168 -39.62 -0.76 13.43
N ARG A 169 -38.97 0.17 12.71
CA ARG A 169 -39.42 1.57 12.66
C ARG A 169 -40.83 1.70 12.08
N ILE A 170 -41.15 0.94 11.03
CA ILE A 170 -42.50 0.96 10.43
C ILE A 170 -43.53 0.45 11.44
N LEU A 171 -43.25 -0.69 12.09
CA LEU A 171 -44.15 -1.29 13.07
C LEU A 171 -44.41 -0.34 14.25
N GLN A 172 -43.37 0.25 14.82
CA GLN A 172 -43.49 1.21 15.92
C GLN A 172 -44.37 2.42 15.54
N ASN A 173 -44.20 2.96 14.32
CA ASN A 173 -45.03 4.05 13.83
C ASN A 173 -46.49 3.63 13.65
N GLN A 174 -46.75 2.40 13.20
CA GLN A 174 -48.11 1.88 13.08
C GLN A 174 -48.77 1.72 14.46
N THR A 175 -48.06 1.15 15.43
CA THR A 175 -48.54 1.01 16.82
C THR A 175 -48.86 2.38 17.42
N LEU A 176 -47.99 3.37 17.24
CA LEU A 176 -48.22 4.73 17.74
C LEU A 176 -49.44 5.38 17.09
N LYS A 177 -49.62 5.20 15.77
CA LYS A 177 -50.82 5.69 15.07
C LYS A 177 -52.09 5.04 15.61
N ALA A 178 -52.09 3.73 15.81
CA ALA A 178 -53.25 3.02 16.37
C ALA A 178 -53.59 3.51 17.79
N ALA A 179 -52.58 3.68 18.65
CA ALA A 179 -52.76 4.22 20.00
C ALA A 179 -53.33 5.64 19.98
N LYS A 180 -52.81 6.50 19.09
CA LYS A 180 -53.33 7.86 18.90
C LYS A 180 -54.80 7.86 18.46
N THR A 181 -55.15 7.08 17.45
CA THR A 181 -56.54 6.99 16.98
C THR A 181 -57.48 6.47 18.06
N LEU A 182 -57.06 5.47 18.85
CA LEU A 182 -57.87 4.96 19.96
C LEU A 182 -58.11 6.04 21.03
N TYR A 183 -57.08 6.84 21.34
CA TYR A 183 -57.22 7.96 22.28
C TYR A 183 -58.16 9.04 21.76
N GLU A 184 -58.04 9.43 20.48
CA GLU A 184 -58.93 10.40 19.84
C GLU A 184 -60.40 9.92 19.87
N GLN A 185 -60.64 8.62 19.62
CA GLN A 185 -61.96 8.02 19.73
C GLN A 185 -62.49 8.03 21.17
N PHE A 186 -61.64 7.70 22.14
CA PHE A 186 -62.01 7.73 23.55
C PHE A 186 -62.46 9.14 23.98
N VAL A 187 -61.68 10.17 23.66
CA VAL A 187 -62.02 11.57 23.99
C VAL A 187 -63.35 11.95 23.36
N LYS A 188 -63.55 11.67 22.07
CA LYS A 188 -64.81 11.95 21.38
C LYS A 188 -66.01 11.25 22.05
N ASN A 189 -65.86 9.99 22.42
CA ASN A 189 -66.95 9.25 23.07
C ASN A 189 -67.29 9.83 24.45
N VAL A 190 -66.30 10.32 25.20
CA VAL A 190 -66.52 10.99 26.48
C VAL A 190 -67.26 12.32 26.26
N GLU A 191 -66.85 13.12 25.28
CA GLU A 191 -67.55 14.38 24.93
C GLU A 191 -69.00 14.13 24.50
N ASP A 192 -69.27 13.10 23.71
CA ASP A 192 -70.62 12.75 23.26
C ASP A 192 -71.47 12.21 24.43
N MET A 193 -70.87 11.45 25.36
CA MET A 193 -71.54 11.00 26.59
C MET A 193 -71.89 12.18 27.51
N GLU A 194 -70.99 13.15 27.67
CA GLU A 194 -71.22 14.34 28.49
C GLU A 194 -72.40 15.16 27.96
N LYS A 195 -72.47 15.39 26.64
CA LYS A 195 -73.64 16.04 26.00
C LYS A 195 -74.94 15.29 26.26
N ASN A 196 -74.94 13.97 26.09
CA ASN A 196 -76.13 13.16 26.37
C ASN A 196 -76.56 13.25 27.84
N HIS A 197 -75.61 13.31 28.78
CA HIS A 197 -75.91 13.49 30.19
C HIS A 197 -76.47 14.88 30.50
N GLU A 198 -75.97 15.94 29.86
CA GLU A 198 -76.54 17.28 29.97
C GLU A 198 -78.00 17.32 29.50
N ASP A 199 -78.32 16.64 28.40
CA ASP A 199 -79.69 16.54 27.89
C ASP A 199 -80.61 15.81 28.88
N ILE A 200 -80.18 14.64 29.39
CA ILE A 200 -80.94 13.87 30.40
C ILE A 200 -81.15 14.70 31.66
N LEU A 201 -80.12 15.40 32.14
CA LEU A 201 -80.21 16.24 33.34
C LEU A 201 -81.20 17.39 33.12
N THR A 202 -81.14 18.03 31.96
CA THR A 202 -82.06 19.11 31.59
C THR A 202 -83.51 18.60 31.51
N GLN A 203 -83.73 17.42 30.93
CA GLN A 203 -85.05 16.79 30.89
C GLN A 203 -85.56 16.48 32.30
N ALA A 204 -84.78 15.80 33.13
CA ALA A 204 -85.15 15.46 34.50
C ALA A 204 -85.45 16.71 35.35
N GLN A 205 -84.67 17.78 35.19
CA GLN A 205 -84.93 19.05 35.85
C GLN A 205 -86.25 19.69 35.38
N SER A 206 -86.58 19.57 34.10
CA SER A 206 -87.84 20.07 33.55
C SER A 206 -89.06 19.30 34.08
N GLU A 207 -88.94 17.97 34.22
CA GLU A 207 -89.96 17.10 34.80
C GLU A 207 -90.18 17.41 36.28
N LEU A 208 -89.10 17.50 37.05
CA LEU A 208 -89.17 17.89 38.46
C LEU A 208 -89.84 19.26 38.65
N ARG A 209 -89.55 20.24 37.79
CA ARG A 209 -90.20 21.56 37.85
C ARG A 209 -91.71 21.46 37.57
N LYS A 210 -92.14 20.60 36.63
CA LYS A 210 -93.56 20.34 36.37
C LYS A 210 -94.23 19.69 37.57
N ASP A 211 -93.60 18.70 38.17
CA ASP A 211 -94.12 18.00 39.36
C ASP A 211 -94.25 18.94 40.56
N MET A 212 -93.25 19.80 40.79
CA MET A 212 -93.32 20.83 41.84
C MET A 212 -94.48 21.80 41.60
N ALA A 213 -94.69 22.25 40.35
CA ALA A 213 -95.80 23.15 40.02
C ALA A 213 -97.17 22.46 40.20
N SER A 214 -97.27 21.18 39.82
CA SER A 214 -98.46 20.35 40.04
C SER A 214 -98.78 20.21 41.53
N LEU A 215 -97.77 19.93 42.35
CA LEU A 215 -97.90 19.83 43.81
C LEU A 215 -98.33 21.15 44.44
N GLN A 216 -97.71 22.27 44.05
CA GLN A 216 -98.10 23.60 44.52
C GLN A 216 -99.56 23.92 44.21
N ASN A 217 -100.00 23.65 42.97
CA ASN A 217 -101.40 23.81 42.57
C ASN A 217 -102.34 22.92 43.39
N LYS A 218 -101.96 21.66 43.63
CA LYS A 218 -102.76 20.72 44.42
C LYS A 218 -102.92 21.21 45.86
N ILE A 219 -101.84 21.64 46.51
CA ILE A 219 -101.88 22.21 47.88
C ILE A 219 -102.80 23.43 47.94
N LEU A 220 -102.72 24.34 46.95
CA LEU A 220 -103.58 25.52 46.88
C LEU A 220 -105.06 25.15 46.80
N VAL A 221 -105.42 24.24 45.89
CA VAL A 221 -106.81 23.79 45.69
C VAL A 221 -107.33 23.06 46.93
N GLU A 222 -106.54 22.19 47.55
CA GLU A 222 -106.92 21.49 48.78
C GLU A 222 -107.14 22.46 49.95
N SER A 223 -106.27 23.46 50.11
CA SER A 223 -106.43 24.52 51.12
C SER A 223 -107.72 25.31 50.91
N GLN A 224 -108.00 25.75 49.69
CA GLN A 224 -109.25 26.46 49.34
C GLN A 224 -110.48 25.60 49.63
N TRP A 225 -110.44 24.31 49.29
CA TRP A 225 -111.54 23.39 49.55
C TRP A 225 -111.79 23.20 51.05
N GLN A 226 -110.71 23.11 51.85
CA GLN A 226 -110.78 23.02 53.30
C GLN A 226 -111.37 24.29 53.92
N GLU A 227 -110.96 25.48 53.48
CA GLU A 227 -111.56 26.75 53.90
C GLU A 227 -113.05 26.81 53.56
N MET A 228 -113.44 26.45 52.34
CA MET A 228 -114.85 26.40 51.92
C MET A 228 -115.66 25.35 52.70
N ALA A 229 -115.03 24.26 53.14
CA ALA A 229 -115.68 23.29 54.02
C ALA A 229 -115.91 23.86 55.43
N ILE A 230 -114.96 24.61 55.97
CA ILE A 230 -115.11 25.33 57.26
C ILE A 230 -116.23 26.37 57.16
N VAL A 231 -116.23 27.22 56.13
CA VAL A 231 -117.27 28.25 55.91
C VAL A 231 -118.66 27.62 55.80
N ARG A 232 -118.80 26.53 55.05
CA ARG A 232 -120.08 25.79 54.95
C ARG A 232 -120.52 25.23 56.30
N LYS A 233 -119.59 24.70 57.09
CA LYS A 233 -119.87 24.17 58.43
C LYS A 233 -120.32 25.28 59.38
N THR A 234 -119.64 26.43 59.39
CA THR A 234 -119.99 27.59 60.23
C THR A 234 -121.32 28.22 59.83
N LEU A 235 -121.61 28.32 58.52
CA LEU A 235 -122.91 28.78 58.03
C LEU A 235 -124.03 27.84 58.46
N ARG A 236 -123.85 26.52 58.35
CA ARG A 236 -124.84 25.54 58.83
C ARG A 236 -125.13 25.70 60.32
N SER A 237 -124.11 25.92 61.15
CA SER A 237 -124.32 26.16 62.60
C SER A 237 -124.92 27.53 62.95
N LEU A 238 -125.05 28.45 61.99
CA LEU A 238 -125.73 29.73 62.17
C LEU A 238 -127.20 29.69 61.74
N PHE A 239 -127.55 28.76 60.84
CA PHE A 239 -128.90 28.61 60.28
C PHE A 239 -129.68 27.38 60.81
N PHE A 240 -129.04 26.55 61.64
CA PHE A 240 -129.62 25.44 62.42
C PHE A 240 -129.05 25.49 63.84
#